data_AF-A0A6P0HUI4-F1
#
_entry.id   AF-A0A6P0HUI4-F1
#
_cell.length_a   1.000
_cell.length_b   1.000
_cell.length_c   1.000
_cell.angle_alpha   90.00
_cell.angle_beta   90.00
_cell.angle_gamma   90.00
#
_symmetry.space_group_name_H-M   'P 1'
#
loop_
_entity.id
_entity.type
_entity.pdbx_description
1 polymer ?
#
loop_
_entity_poly.entity_id
_entity_poly.type
_entity_poly.pdbx_seq_one_letter_code
_entity_poly.pdbx_strand_id
1 'polypeptide(L)'
;MLKNSRHAIFEININTLALSEIHKAYGGNALAMKVLTHPIKTYYGGSLQNYWLDNKQFLLKGQIKDLIASQFDRLFEHDCHAYNLLCRLGIYPYREIPRVQKIGLYCLLWDVKESGTMQVIESLQRRYLIEFEAGKYWLHPVIRAESLTRLDALDNTLLLMKEEIDKLLVRDEKFQHFLEWLREVTLLDSDFTPLDFRAFYLCLEYVYSFGIFAQDEFLELANFFGIPSMEEIGEVFFNFITSTDVSKIEEEMKVVYEIHEYLLYDLLIDKSLYDILELGRCSSFDPKNYLASEIDYLTGDGQYIDLELKQALQTLKSELPDPNQKEELFDAWWKTNSKNWAEKLRKVMIEYREIGHDWQFNRYDYLLLEEYYHANVLLLYCLYYCDYHLTDSVRKKIKDELFLPIAEIEKRKE
;
A
#
# COMPACT_ATOMS: atom_id res chain seq x y z
N MET A 1 30.52 23.66 28.79
CA MET A 1 29.25 24.35 29.14
C MET A 1 28.07 23.47 28.74
N LEU A 2 27.80 22.44 29.54
CA LEU A 2 26.60 21.60 29.41
C LEU A 2 25.85 21.70 30.74
N LYS A 3 24.89 22.63 30.80
CA LYS A 3 23.88 22.69 31.85
C LYS A 3 22.63 23.35 31.27
N ASN A 4 21.50 22.74 31.58
CA ASN A 4 20.13 23.23 31.49
C ASN A 4 19.34 22.93 30.20
N SER A 5 18.87 21.70 30.12
CA SER A 5 17.48 21.43 29.72
C SER A 5 16.88 20.35 30.63
N ARG A 6 16.54 20.75 31.86
CA ARG A 6 15.66 19.95 32.73
C ARG A 6 14.29 19.86 32.06
N HIS A 7 14.02 18.77 31.34
CA HIS A 7 12.64 18.33 31.17
C HIS A 7 12.19 17.81 32.54
N ALA A 8 11.41 18.62 33.26
CA ALA A 8 10.74 18.15 34.46
C ALA A 8 9.72 17.09 34.02
N ILE A 9 10.05 15.82 34.23
CA ILE A 9 9.07 14.74 34.16
C ILE A 9 8.16 14.96 35.37
N PHE A 10 7.00 15.59 35.16
CA PHE A 10 5.97 15.66 36.20
C PHE A 10 5.44 14.23 36.40
N GLU A 11 5.96 13.55 37.41
CA GLU A 11 5.38 12.30 37.92
C GLU A 11 3.97 12.57 38.43
N ILE A 12 3.03 11.66 38.13
CA ILE A 12 1.69 11.76 38.71
C ILE A 12 1.82 11.41 40.19
N ASN A 13 1.44 12.35 41.06
CA ASN A 13 1.33 12.08 42.48
C ASN A 13 0.09 11.20 42.70
N ILE A 14 0.34 9.92 42.97
CA ILE A 14 -0.71 8.92 43.14
C ILE A 14 -1.36 9.10 44.51
N ASN A 15 -2.63 9.48 44.51
CA ASN A 15 -3.49 9.38 45.68
C ASN A 15 -4.24 8.03 45.63
N THR A 16 -4.00 7.16 46.61
CA THR A 16 -4.53 5.78 46.63
C THR A 16 -6.05 5.72 46.60
N LEU A 17 -6.75 6.67 47.26
CA LEU A 17 -8.22 6.70 47.28
C LEU A 17 -8.79 7.14 45.92
N ALA A 18 -8.31 8.27 45.39
CA ALA A 18 -8.76 8.79 44.11
C ALA A 18 -8.48 7.79 42.98
N LEU A 19 -7.29 7.16 42.97
CA LEU A 19 -6.94 6.13 42.01
C LEU A 19 -7.86 4.91 42.14
N SER A 20 -8.13 4.43 43.36
CA SER A 20 -9.00 3.27 43.59
C SER A 20 -10.43 3.53 43.10
N GLU A 21 -10.98 4.72 43.37
CA GLU A 21 -12.32 5.08 42.90
C GLU A 21 -12.40 5.19 41.37
N ILE A 22 -11.43 5.85 40.74
CA ILE A 22 -11.37 5.97 39.27
C ILE A 22 -11.18 4.59 38.63
N HIS A 23 -10.24 3.79 39.14
CA HIS A 23 -9.99 2.44 38.67
C HIS A 23 -11.25 1.58 38.76
N LYS A 24 -11.99 1.66 39.89
CA LYS A 24 -13.25 0.96 40.07
C LYS A 24 -14.33 1.44 39.10
N ALA A 25 -14.48 2.75 38.90
CA ALA A 25 -15.48 3.33 38.00
C ALA A 25 -15.29 2.87 36.55
N TYR A 26 -14.05 2.81 36.08
CA TYR A 26 -13.73 2.36 34.72
C TYR A 26 -13.40 0.86 34.62
N GLY A 27 -13.60 0.09 35.69
CA GLY A 27 -13.33 -1.36 35.70
C GLY A 27 -11.88 -1.74 35.37
N GLY A 28 -10.92 -0.88 35.67
CA GLY A 28 -9.51 -1.08 35.33
C GLY A 28 -9.19 -0.95 33.83
N ASN A 29 -10.06 -0.30 33.05
CA ASN A 29 -9.83 -0.09 31.62
C ASN A 29 -8.50 0.65 31.37
N ALA A 30 -7.56 -0.04 30.71
CA ALA A 30 -6.20 0.46 30.50
C ALA A 30 -6.17 1.75 29.67
N LEU A 31 -7.03 1.86 28.65
CA LEU A 31 -7.15 3.08 27.84
C LEU A 31 -7.61 4.25 28.70
N ALA A 32 -8.64 4.06 29.54
CA ALA A 32 -9.12 5.08 30.47
C ALA A 32 -7.98 5.60 31.36
N MET A 33 -7.17 4.71 31.91
CA MET A 33 -6.02 5.09 32.74
C MET A 33 -4.95 5.86 31.94
N LYS A 34 -4.68 5.43 30.70
CA LYS A 34 -3.74 6.12 29.80
C LYS A 34 -4.21 7.54 29.48
N VAL A 35 -5.43 7.72 28.96
CA VAL A 35 -5.91 9.04 28.47
C VAL A 35 -6.08 10.08 29.58
N LEU A 36 -6.27 9.65 30.83
CA LEU A 36 -6.28 10.55 31.99
C LEU A 36 -4.90 11.12 32.34
N THR A 37 -3.82 10.48 31.89
CA THR A 37 -2.44 10.88 32.23
C THR A 37 -2.12 12.29 31.76
N HIS A 38 -2.46 12.63 30.51
CA HIS A 38 -2.17 13.93 29.93
C HIS A 38 -2.85 15.10 30.66
N PRO A 39 -4.17 15.11 30.89
CA PRO A 39 -4.82 16.22 31.58
C PRO A 39 -4.37 16.36 33.04
N ILE A 40 -4.09 15.26 33.75
CA ILE A 40 -3.55 15.31 35.11
C ILE A 40 -2.18 16.01 35.13
N LYS A 41 -1.28 15.62 34.24
CA LYS A 41 0.06 16.22 34.16
C LYS A 41 0.00 17.68 33.72
N THR A 42 -0.82 17.98 32.71
CA THR A 42 -0.82 19.28 32.03
C THR A 42 -1.59 20.35 32.80
N TYR A 43 -2.79 20.03 33.28
CA TYR A 43 -3.69 21.04 33.88
C TYR A 43 -3.70 21.00 35.42
N TYR A 44 -3.21 19.91 36.02
CA TYR A 44 -3.25 19.70 37.48
C TYR A 44 -1.87 19.50 38.10
N GLY A 45 -0.80 19.77 37.35
CA GLY A 45 0.58 19.66 37.82
C GLY A 45 0.96 18.26 38.31
N GLY A 46 0.32 17.21 37.78
CA GLY A 46 0.50 15.83 38.22
C GLY A 46 -0.36 15.42 39.42
N SER A 47 -1.18 16.30 39.99
CA SER A 47 -2.04 15.97 41.15
C SER A 47 -3.30 15.21 40.74
N LEU A 48 -3.29 13.88 40.91
CA LEU A 48 -4.47 13.03 40.68
C LEU A 48 -5.64 13.43 41.60
N GLN A 49 -5.34 13.82 42.84
CA GLN A 49 -6.36 14.19 43.82
C GLN A 49 -7.14 15.43 43.39
N ASN A 50 -6.45 16.47 42.92
CA ASN A 50 -7.12 17.70 42.48
C ASN A 50 -7.94 17.45 41.21
N TYR A 51 -7.38 16.69 40.26
CA TYR A 51 -8.13 16.26 39.08
C TYR A 51 -9.41 15.52 39.45
N TRP A 52 -9.32 14.56 40.38
CA TRP A 52 -10.47 13.80 40.84
C TRP A 52 -11.50 14.67 41.55
N LEU A 53 -11.10 15.60 42.44
CA LEU A 53 -12.02 16.48 43.14
C LEU A 53 -12.87 17.32 42.18
N ASP A 54 -12.24 17.91 41.16
CA ASP A 54 -12.91 18.78 40.19
C ASP A 54 -13.79 18.01 39.21
N ASN A 55 -13.44 16.76 38.90
CA ASN A 55 -14.09 15.97 37.85
C ASN A 55 -14.89 14.78 38.42
N LYS A 56 -15.07 14.68 39.74
CA LYS A 56 -15.59 13.48 40.43
C LYS A 56 -16.90 12.98 39.85
N GLN A 57 -17.88 13.85 39.67
CA GLN A 57 -19.20 13.48 39.16
C GLN A 57 -19.14 12.89 37.76
N PHE A 58 -18.25 13.42 36.91
CA PHE A 58 -18.02 12.92 35.56
C PHE A 58 -17.29 11.57 35.56
N LEU A 59 -16.18 11.48 36.31
CA LEU A 59 -15.33 10.29 36.35
C LEU A 59 -16.06 9.07 36.94
N LEU A 60 -16.93 9.28 37.93
CA LEU A 60 -17.68 8.19 38.56
C LEU A 60 -18.79 7.61 37.68
N LYS A 61 -19.14 8.25 36.56
CA LYS A 61 -20.03 7.62 35.56
C LYS A 61 -19.38 6.38 34.93
N GLY A 62 -18.05 6.32 34.89
CA GLY A 62 -17.31 5.16 34.40
C GLY A 62 -17.45 4.87 32.90
N GLN A 63 -18.04 5.79 32.14
CA GLN A 63 -18.29 5.62 30.72
C GLN A 63 -17.05 6.04 29.93
N ILE A 64 -16.36 5.07 29.32
CA ILE A 64 -15.17 5.35 28.52
C ILE A 64 -15.47 6.26 27.31
N LYS A 65 -16.64 6.10 26.69
CA LYS A 65 -17.07 6.96 25.57
C LYS A 65 -17.14 8.44 25.96
N ASP A 66 -17.68 8.74 27.15
CA ASP A 66 -17.81 10.11 27.65
C ASP A 66 -16.41 10.68 27.95
N LEU A 67 -15.52 9.84 28.50
CA LEU A 67 -14.13 10.22 28.75
C LEU A 67 -13.38 10.54 27.45
N ILE A 68 -13.54 9.72 26.42
CA ILE A 68 -12.93 9.98 25.11
C ILE A 68 -13.52 11.24 24.48
N ALA A 69 -14.84 11.42 24.46
CA ALA A 69 -15.50 12.63 23.96
C ALA A 69 -14.93 13.89 24.63
N SER A 70 -14.71 13.87 25.96
CA SER A 70 -14.09 15.01 26.65
C SER A 70 -12.64 15.28 26.23
N GLN A 71 -11.89 14.27 25.75
CA GLN A 71 -10.55 14.49 25.19
C GLN A 71 -10.61 15.12 23.81
N PHE A 72 -11.61 14.78 22.99
CA PHE A 72 -11.87 15.45 21.72
C PHE A 72 -12.26 16.92 21.95
N ASP A 73 -13.13 17.20 22.91
CA ASP A 73 -13.53 18.59 23.24
C ASP A 73 -12.31 19.44 23.62
N ARG A 74 -11.41 18.88 24.45
CA ARG A 74 -10.15 19.56 24.81
C ARG A 74 -9.18 19.74 23.65
N LEU A 75 -9.15 18.80 22.69
CA LEU A 75 -8.37 18.96 21.46
C LEU A 75 -8.96 20.07 20.60
N PHE A 76 -10.27 20.08 20.42
CA PHE A 76 -10.98 21.11 19.66
C PHE A 76 -10.67 22.52 20.19
N GLU A 77 -10.66 22.70 21.52
CA GLU A 77 -10.40 24.00 22.14
C GLU A 77 -8.94 24.47 22.09
N HIS A 78 -7.97 23.57 21.99
CA HIS A 78 -6.56 23.90 22.27
C HIS A 78 -5.55 23.39 21.23
N ASP A 79 -5.93 22.49 20.33
CA ASP A 79 -5.06 21.87 19.33
C ASP A 79 -5.91 21.41 18.13
N CYS A 80 -6.31 22.38 17.29
CA CYS A 80 -7.21 22.13 16.16
C CYS A 80 -6.61 21.17 15.12
N HIS A 81 -5.30 21.19 14.91
CA HIS A 81 -4.65 20.29 13.96
C HIS A 81 -4.66 18.84 14.46
N ALA A 82 -4.38 18.60 15.74
CA ALA A 82 -4.49 17.26 16.32
C ALA A 82 -5.95 16.78 16.37
N TYR A 83 -6.90 17.67 16.67
CA TYR A 83 -8.33 17.39 16.57
C TYR A 83 -8.72 16.92 15.17
N ASN A 84 -8.33 17.68 14.14
CA ASN A 84 -8.65 17.39 12.75
C ASN A 84 -8.05 16.05 12.30
N LEU A 85 -6.76 15.81 12.59
CA LEU A 85 -6.11 14.54 12.28
C LEU A 85 -6.84 13.38 12.96
N LEU A 86 -7.19 13.51 14.24
CA LEU A 86 -7.83 12.43 14.98
C LEU A 86 -9.21 12.09 14.39
N CYS A 87 -10.01 13.09 14.03
CA CYS A 87 -11.29 12.88 13.36
C CYS A 87 -11.10 12.16 12.01
N ARG A 88 -10.14 12.63 11.20
CA ARG A 88 -9.81 12.04 9.89
C ARG A 88 -9.30 10.62 9.99
N LEU A 89 -8.49 10.27 11.00
CA LEU A 89 -8.02 8.90 11.22
C LEU A 89 -9.15 7.91 11.48
N GLY A 90 -10.32 8.39 11.89
CA GLY A 90 -11.52 7.57 12.03
C GLY A 90 -11.91 6.83 10.75
N ILE A 91 -11.61 7.39 9.57
CA ILE A 91 -12.01 6.80 8.28
C ILE A 91 -11.42 5.42 8.03
N TYR A 92 -10.23 5.14 8.59
CA TYR A 92 -9.54 3.88 8.35
C TYR A 92 -10.33 2.69 8.93
N PRO A 93 -10.57 1.64 8.14
CA PRO A 93 -11.22 0.41 8.60
C PRO A 93 -10.22 -0.47 9.35
N TYR A 94 -9.90 -0.12 10.60
CA TYR A 94 -8.92 -0.84 11.44
C TYR A 94 -9.22 -2.33 11.72
N ARG A 95 -10.35 -2.87 11.24
CA ARG A 95 -10.60 -4.32 11.23
C ARG A 95 -9.86 -5.00 10.09
N GLU A 96 -9.81 -4.35 8.93
CA GLU A 96 -9.18 -4.84 7.72
C GLU A 96 -7.71 -4.43 7.64
N ILE A 97 -7.40 -3.19 8.07
CA ILE A 97 -6.04 -2.65 8.17
C ILE A 97 -5.70 -2.29 9.62
N PRO A 98 -5.26 -3.26 10.44
CA PRO A 98 -5.10 -3.05 11.89
C PRO A 98 -4.08 -1.98 12.26
N ARG A 99 -3.14 -1.66 11.36
CA ARG A 99 -2.09 -0.67 11.58
C ARG A 99 -1.83 0.12 10.31
N VAL A 100 -1.61 1.41 10.46
CA VAL A 100 -1.42 2.39 9.39
C VAL A 100 0.01 2.91 9.41
N GLN A 101 0.64 3.03 8.25
CA GLN A 101 1.99 3.60 8.13
C GLN A 101 1.99 5.12 8.27
N LYS A 102 3.17 5.69 8.49
CA LYS A 102 3.35 7.15 8.66
C LYS A 102 2.78 7.96 7.49
N ILE A 103 2.95 7.49 6.25
CA ILE A 103 2.44 8.18 5.07
C ILE A 103 0.92 8.34 5.10
N GLY A 104 0.18 7.36 5.63
CA GLY A 104 -1.27 7.46 5.80
C GLY A 104 -1.69 8.63 6.70
N LEU A 105 -0.96 8.87 7.79
CA LEU A 105 -1.21 10.01 8.67
C LEU A 105 -0.87 11.33 7.95
N TYR A 106 0.19 11.35 7.16
CA TYR A 106 0.65 12.54 6.43
C TYR A 106 -0.36 12.97 5.36
N CYS A 107 -0.94 12.02 4.62
CA CYS A 107 -2.00 12.30 3.65
C CYS A 107 -3.29 12.83 4.28
N LEU A 108 -3.46 12.73 5.61
CA LEU A 108 -4.59 13.32 6.35
C LEU A 108 -4.26 14.69 6.99
N LEU A 109 -3.07 15.24 6.74
CA LEU A 109 -2.56 16.49 7.29
C LEU A 109 -2.41 17.60 6.23
N TRP A 110 -3.23 17.59 5.19
CA TRP A 110 -3.19 18.56 4.08
C TRP A 110 -3.28 20.05 4.51
N ASP A 111 -3.82 20.32 5.69
CA ASP A 111 -3.97 21.66 6.29
C ASP A 111 -2.80 22.04 7.24
N VAL A 112 -1.74 21.23 7.29
CA VAL A 112 -0.57 21.44 8.14
C VAL A 112 0.70 21.51 7.29
N LYS A 113 1.55 22.50 7.58
CA LYS A 113 2.87 22.60 6.92
C LYS A 113 3.72 21.37 7.27
N GLU A 114 4.52 20.90 6.32
CA GLU A 114 5.38 19.72 6.47
C GLU A 114 6.26 19.76 7.74
N SER A 115 6.79 20.93 8.11
CA SER A 115 7.60 21.10 9.33
C SER A 115 6.83 20.88 10.65
N GLY A 116 5.50 20.89 10.62
CA GLY A 116 4.62 20.75 11.77
C GLY A 116 3.88 19.41 11.85
N THR A 117 3.90 18.59 10.80
CA THR A 117 3.11 17.33 10.75
C THR A 117 3.49 16.37 11.88
N MET A 118 4.78 16.19 12.13
CA MET A 118 5.26 15.33 13.21
C MET A 118 4.81 15.83 14.60
N GLN A 119 4.78 17.14 14.82
CA GLN A 119 4.36 17.72 16.10
C GLN A 119 2.88 17.44 16.41
N VAL A 120 2.04 17.41 15.37
CA VAL A 120 0.62 17.06 15.50
C VAL A 120 0.46 15.60 15.92
N ILE A 121 1.20 14.69 15.26
CA ILE A 121 1.19 13.26 15.60
C ILE A 121 1.69 13.04 17.04
N GLU A 122 2.79 13.69 17.43
CA GLU A 122 3.33 13.63 18.80
C GLU A 122 2.36 14.21 19.84
N SER A 123 1.53 15.19 19.48
CA SER A 123 0.46 15.69 20.37
C SER A 123 -0.57 14.60 20.68
N LEU A 124 -1.03 13.86 19.66
CA LEU A 124 -1.96 12.75 19.83
C LEU A 124 -1.34 11.59 20.62
N GLN A 125 -0.06 11.26 20.35
CA GLN A 125 0.66 10.20 21.08
C GLN A 125 0.81 10.55 22.56
N ARG A 126 1.19 11.78 22.90
CA ARG A 126 1.31 12.24 24.31
C ARG A 126 -0.01 12.16 25.07
N ARG A 127 -1.13 12.28 24.36
CA ARG A 127 -2.50 12.18 24.90
C ARG A 127 -3.03 10.75 24.93
N TYR A 128 -2.26 9.77 24.43
CA TYR A 128 -2.69 8.37 24.27
C TYR A 128 -3.97 8.23 23.43
N LEU A 129 -4.16 9.13 22.46
CA LEU A 129 -5.31 9.10 21.54
C LEU A 129 -5.01 8.36 20.24
N ILE A 130 -3.73 8.05 20.00
CA ILE A 130 -3.24 7.17 18.95
C ILE A 130 -2.19 6.26 19.56
N GLU A 131 -2.23 4.97 19.21
CA GLU A 131 -1.21 4.01 19.61
C GLU A 131 -0.15 3.91 18.51
N PHE A 132 1.09 3.55 18.88
CA PHE A 132 2.22 3.50 17.99
C PHE A 132 3.19 2.39 18.39
N GLU A 133 3.59 1.55 17.43
CA GLU A 133 4.56 0.48 17.60
C GLU A 133 5.26 0.20 16.28
N ALA A 134 6.59 0.11 16.30
CA ALA A 134 7.42 -0.26 15.15
C ALA A 134 7.10 0.52 13.86
N GLY A 135 6.88 1.83 13.96
CA GLY A 135 6.61 2.69 12.79
C GLY A 135 5.15 2.70 12.34
N LYS A 136 4.28 1.88 12.93
CA LYS A 136 2.87 1.75 12.56
C LYS A 136 1.94 2.31 13.65
N TYR A 137 0.80 2.85 13.24
CA TYR A 137 -0.15 3.61 14.06
C TYR A 137 -1.56 3.01 14.03
N TRP A 138 -2.30 3.09 15.13
CA TRP A 138 -3.72 2.66 15.12
C TRP A 138 -4.56 3.38 16.18
N LEU A 139 -5.88 3.36 15.98
CA LEU A 139 -6.85 3.86 16.95
C LEU A 139 -7.47 2.71 17.73
N HIS A 140 -7.67 2.92 19.03
CA HIS A 140 -8.55 2.04 19.80
C HIS A 140 -10.00 2.17 19.26
N PRO A 141 -10.80 1.08 19.20
CA PRO A 141 -12.13 1.12 18.59
C PRO A 141 -13.07 2.22 19.11
N VAL A 142 -13.05 2.51 20.42
CA VAL A 142 -13.85 3.59 21.01
C VAL A 142 -13.40 5.00 20.57
N ILE A 143 -12.11 5.21 20.29
CA ILE A 143 -11.58 6.47 19.77
C ILE A 143 -11.96 6.60 18.30
N ARG A 144 -11.83 5.53 17.52
CA ARG A 144 -12.27 5.49 16.12
C ARG A 144 -13.76 5.85 15.99
N ALA A 145 -14.62 5.27 16.83
CA ALA A 145 -16.05 5.53 16.82
C ALA A 145 -16.39 7.01 17.11
N GLU A 146 -15.71 7.61 18.09
CA GLU A 146 -15.85 9.05 18.38
C GLU A 146 -15.32 9.92 17.23
N SER A 147 -14.19 9.53 16.63
CA SER A 147 -13.55 10.22 15.49
C SER A 147 -14.52 10.35 14.31
N LEU A 148 -15.20 9.24 13.97
CA LEU A 148 -16.18 9.20 12.89
C LEU A 148 -17.46 9.97 13.22
N THR A 149 -17.88 9.95 14.49
CA THR A 149 -19.04 10.75 14.94
C THR A 149 -18.80 12.26 14.77
N ARG A 150 -17.55 12.69 14.83
CA ARG A 150 -17.12 14.10 14.69
C ARG A 150 -16.61 14.47 13.29
N LEU A 151 -16.65 13.53 12.35
CA LEU A 151 -16.21 13.77 10.98
C LEU A 151 -17.39 14.30 10.14
N ASP A 152 -17.36 15.59 9.81
CA ASP A 152 -18.49 16.24 9.12
C ASP A 152 -18.54 15.98 7.60
N ALA A 153 -17.43 15.63 6.96
CA ALA A 153 -17.34 15.53 5.50
C ALA A 153 -16.42 14.38 5.04
N LEU A 154 -16.94 13.14 5.06
CA LEU A 154 -16.22 11.94 4.62
C LEU A 154 -15.79 12.03 3.15
N ASP A 155 -16.72 12.37 2.26
CA ASP A 155 -16.46 12.53 0.83
C ASP A 155 -15.28 13.49 0.56
N ASN A 156 -15.34 14.68 1.16
CA ASN A 156 -14.30 15.70 1.00
C ASN A 156 -12.97 15.24 1.64
N THR A 157 -13.02 14.51 2.75
CA THR A 157 -11.83 13.95 3.41
C THR A 157 -11.11 12.95 2.50
N LEU A 158 -11.84 12.06 1.83
CA LEU A 158 -11.25 11.08 0.92
C LEU A 158 -10.74 11.72 -0.38
N LEU A 159 -11.44 12.74 -0.90
CA LEU A 159 -10.95 13.52 -2.04
C LEU A 159 -9.64 14.26 -1.71
N LEU A 160 -9.55 14.90 -0.54
CA LEU A 160 -8.33 15.58 -0.10
C LEU A 160 -7.19 14.60 0.19
N MET A 161 -7.49 13.43 0.78
CA MET A 161 -6.50 12.36 0.94
C MET A 161 -5.95 11.92 -0.42
N LYS A 162 -6.81 11.72 -1.43
CA LYS A 162 -6.39 11.40 -2.80
C LYS A 162 -5.50 12.50 -3.39
N GLU A 163 -5.88 13.77 -3.22
CA GLU A 163 -5.06 14.89 -3.71
C GLU A 163 -3.67 14.94 -3.05
N GLU A 164 -3.57 14.64 -1.76
CA GLU A 164 -2.26 14.55 -1.08
C GLU A 164 -1.43 13.36 -1.58
N ILE A 165 -2.06 12.23 -1.90
CA ILE A 165 -1.39 11.07 -2.50
C ILE A 165 -0.85 11.43 -3.89
N ASP A 166 -1.64 12.10 -4.73
CA ASP A 166 -1.21 12.50 -6.08
C ASP A 166 -0.04 13.48 -6.04
N LYS A 167 -0.01 14.36 -5.03
CA LYS A 167 1.09 15.32 -4.81
C LYS A 167 2.43 14.65 -4.49
N LEU A 168 2.44 13.40 -4.03
CA LEU A 168 3.69 12.67 -3.77
C LEU A 168 4.53 12.55 -5.04
N LEU A 169 3.89 12.32 -6.19
CA LEU A 169 4.56 12.05 -7.46
C LEU A 169 4.50 13.21 -8.47
N VAL A 170 3.76 14.28 -8.15
CA VAL A 170 3.41 15.36 -9.10
C VAL A 170 4.62 16.08 -9.72
N ARG A 171 5.73 16.20 -8.98
CA ARG A 171 6.90 17.00 -9.41
C ARG A 171 7.95 16.21 -10.17
N ASP A 172 7.82 14.89 -10.22
CA ASP A 172 8.84 14.02 -10.79
C ASP A 172 8.41 13.53 -12.17
N GLU A 173 9.15 13.94 -13.20
CA GLU A 173 8.86 13.58 -14.59
C GLU A 173 8.91 12.07 -14.83
N LYS A 174 9.77 11.32 -14.12
CA LYS A 174 9.86 9.86 -14.29
C LYS A 174 8.61 9.18 -13.76
N PHE A 175 8.10 9.62 -12.61
CA PHE A 175 6.84 9.09 -12.09
C PHE A 175 5.66 9.47 -12.97
N GLN A 176 5.62 10.69 -13.52
CA GLN A 176 4.56 11.05 -14.46
C GLN A 176 4.62 10.20 -15.73
N HIS A 177 5.81 9.90 -16.25
CA HIS A 177 5.97 9.00 -17.40
C HIS A 177 5.53 7.56 -17.07
N PHE A 178 5.88 7.06 -15.89
CA PHE A 178 5.43 5.76 -15.39
C PHE A 178 3.90 5.69 -15.25
N LEU A 179 3.26 6.72 -14.71
CA LEU A 179 1.79 6.77 -14.59
C LEU A 179 1.10 6.93 -15.95
N GLU A 180 1.72 7.66 -16.89
CA GLU A 180 1.26 7.77 -18.28
C GLU A 180 1.28 6.41 -18.97
N TRP A 181 2.37 5.66 -18.80
CA TRP A 181 2.47 4.29 -19.27
C TRP A 181 1.41 3.38 -18.65
N LEU A 182 1.21 3.44 -17.32
CA LEU A 182 0.13 2.72 -16.66
C LEU A 182 -1.23 3.04 -17.28
N ARG A 183 -1.51 4.31 -17.58
CA ARG A 183 -2.75 4.68 -18.28
C ARG A 183 -2.82 4.04 -19.67
N GLU A 184 -1.75 4.08 -20.45
CA GLU A 184 -1.73 3.59 -21.83
C GLU A 184 -1.90 2.07 -21.93
N VAL A 185 -1.19 1.30 -21.10
CA VAL A 185 -1.31 -0.17 -21.09
C VAL A 185 -2.72 -0.63 -20.71
N THR A 186 -3.49 0.21 -20.00
CA THR A 186 -4.89 -0.06 -19.63
C THR A 186 -5.93 0.29 -20.69
N LEU A 187 -5.55 0.95 -21.79
CA LEU A 187 -6.48 1.28 -22.88
C LEU A 187 -6.61 0.17 -23.93
N LEU A 188 -5.86 -0.92 -23.78
CA LEU A 188 -5.77 -2.00 -24.75
C LEU A 188 -6.94 -2.99 -24.70
N ASP A 189 -7.69 -3.05 -23.58
CA ASP A 189 -8.80 -4.00 -23.40
C ASP A 189 -10.02 -3.33 -22.70
N SER A 190 -11.21 -3.48 -23.27
CA SER A 190 -12.42 -2.71 -22.93
C SER A 190 -13.35 -3.35 -21.89
N ASP A 191 -13.09 -4.59 -21.48
CA ASP A 191 -14.07 -5.39 -20.74
C ASP A 191 -13.93 -5.32 -19.20
N PHE A 192 -12.93 -4.59 -18.68
CA PHE A 192 -12.71 -4.41 -17.24
C PHE A 192 -12.76 -2.96 -16.77
N THR A 193 -12.77 -2.77 -15.44
CA THR A 193 -12.59 -1.44 -14.89
C THR A 193 -11.12 -1.01 -15.06
N PRO A 194 -10.84 0.20 -15.60
CA PRO A 194 -9.46 0.67 -15.79
C PRO A 194 -8.61 0.69 -14.51
N LEU A 195 -9.24 0.67 -13.33
CA LEU A 195 -8.53 0.57 -12.05
C LEU A 195 -7.84 -0.78 -11.87
N ASP A 196 -8.53 -1.89 -12.15
CA ASP A 196 -8.02 -3.23 -11.90
C ASP A 196 -6.75 -3.49 -12.74
N PHE A 197 -6.76 -3.06 -14.01
CA PHE A 197 -5.60 -3.11 -14.89
C PHE A 197 -4.42 -2.26 -14.39
N ARG A 198 -4.68 -1.00 -13.98
CA ARG A 198 -3.61 -0.13 -13.47
C ARG A 198 -2.99 -0.72 -12.20
N ALA A 199 -3.82 -1.29 -11.33
CA ALA A 199 -3.35 -1.96 -10.13
C ALA A 199 -2.51 -3.21 -10.45
N PHE A 200 -2.93 -4.01 -11.43
CA PHE A 200 -2.17 -5.16 -11.88
C PHE A 200 -0.78 -4.78 -12.40
N TYR A 201 -0.70 -3.90 -13.39
CA TYR A 201 0.58 -3.53 -14.00
C TYR A 201 1.49 -2.77 -13.02
N LEU A 202 0.90 -2.01 -12.09
CA LEU A 202 1.65 -1.43 -10.97
C LEU A 202 2.29 -2.54 -10.10
N CYS A 203 1.53 -3.57 -9.72
CA CYS A 203 2.06 -4.71 -8.95
C CYS A 203 3.14 -5.47 -9.74
N LEU A 204 2.93 -5.70 -11.04
CA LEU A 204 3.86 -6.46 -11.88
C LEU A 204 5.22 -5.74 -12.00
N GLU A 205 5.22 -4.45 -12.31
CA GLU A 205 6.45 -3.63 -12.34
C GLU A 205 7.10 -3.56 -10.95
N TYR A 206 6.29 -3.47 -9.89
CA TYR A 206 6.80 -3.43 -8.51
C TYR A 206 7.56 -4.69 -8.13
N VAL A 207 7.06 -5.86 -8.53
CA VAL A 207 7.70 -7.15 -8.28
C VAL A 207 8.97 -7.32 -9.12
N TYR A 208 8.88 -7.09 -10.43
CA TYR A 208 9.93 -7.54 -11.35
C TYR A 208 10.88 -6.46 -11.84
N SER A 209 10.41 -5.24 -12.07
CA SER A 209 11.28 -4.16 -12.53
C SER A 209 12.05 -3.51 -11.39
N PHE A 210 11.46 -3.43 -10.20
CA PHE A 210 12.08 -2.75 -9.06
C PHE A 210 12.90 -3.67 -8.15
N GLY A 211 12.87 -4.99 -8.41
CA GLY A 211 13.67 -5.97 -7.68
C GLY A 211 13.35 -6.01 -6.18
N ILE A 212 12.15 -5.59 -5.79
CA ILE A 212 11.65 -5.66 -4.42
C ILE A 212 11.11 -7.08 -4.24
N PHE A 213 12.03 -8.04 -4.14
CA PHE A 213 11.68 -9.43 -3.83
C PHE A 213 10.95 -9.49 -2.49
N ALA A 214 9.64 -9.78 -2.58
CA ALA A 214 8.80 -10.38 -1.55
C ALA A 214 9.18 -10.02 -0.11
N GLN A 215 8.88 -8.79 0.30
CA GLN A 215 8.36 -8.64 1.66
C GLN A 215 6.84 -8.74 1.51
N ASP A 216 6.22 -9.67 2.25
CA ASP A 216 4.78 -9.98 2.22
C ASP A 216 3.87 -8.73 2.36
N GLU A 217 4.44 -7.59 2.75
CA GLU A 217 3.78 -6.30 2.91
C GLU A 217 3.30 -5.63 1.59
N PHE A 218 3.75 -6.08 0.41
CA PHE A 218 3.39 -5.49 -0.90
C PHE A 218 2.40 -6.31 -1.74
N LEU A 219 1.84 -7.38 -1.18
CA LEU A 219 0.75 -8.12 -1.82
C LEU A 219 -0.62 -7.51 -1.53
N GLU A 220 -0.70 -6.46 -0.72
CA GLU A 220 -1.98 -5.93 -0.23
C GLU A 220 -2.88 -5.41 -1.36
N LEU A 221 -2.33 -4.68 -2.34
CA LEU A 221 -3.06 -4.24 -3.53
C LEU A 221 -3.45 -5.43 -4.42
N ALA A 222 -2.55 -6.39 -4.62
CA ALA A 222 -2.83 -7.58 -5.42
C ALA A 222 -3.99 -8.39 -4.80
N ASN A 223 -3.89 -8.71 -3.51
CA ASN A 223 -4.93 -9.38 -2.73
C ASN A 223 -6.26 -8.61 -2.77
N PHE A 224 -6.21 -7.28 -2.66
CA PHE A 224 -7.38 -6.43 -2.67
C PHE A 224 -8.18 -6.53 -3.98
N PHE A 225 -7.49 -6.60 -5.11
CA PHE A 225 -8.12 -6.75 -6.43
C PHE A 225 -8.32 -8.21 -6.85
N GLY A 226 -8.04 -9.17 -5.98
CA GLY A 226 -8.06 -10.59 -6.36
C GLY A 226 -7.06 -10.89 -7.48
N ILE A 227 -5.98 -10.11 -7.58
CA ILE A 227 -4.86 -10.43 -8.45
C ILE A 227 -4.13 -11.57 -7.75
N PRO A 228 -4.03 -12.77 -8.36
CA PRO A 228 -3.33 -13.89 -7.78
C PRO A 228 -1.92 -13.46 -7.37
N SER A 229 -1.52 -13.81 -6.15
CA SER A 229 -0.17 -13.60 -5.68
C SER A 229 0.82 -14.32 -6.60
N MET A 230 2.06 -13.89 -6.60
CA MET A 230 3.07 -14.50 -7.47
C MET A 230 3.30 -15.99 -7.18
N GLU A 231 3.10 -16.42 -5.94
CA GLU A 231 3.12 -17.84 -5.55
C GLU A 231 1.92 -18.57 -6.14
N GLU A 232 0.71 -17.99 -6.06
CA GLU A 232 -0.50 -18.56 -6.69
C GLU A 232 -0.39 -18.60 -8.21
N ILE A 233 0.11 -17.54 -8.86
CA ILE A 233 0.38 -17.56 -10.31
C ILE A 233 1.44 -18.61 -10.64
N GLY A 234 2.48 -18.74 -9.81
CA GLY A 234 3.54 -19.74 -9.98
C GLY A 234 3.03 -21.18 -9.82
N GLU A 235 2.19 -21.45 -8.83
CA GLU A 235 1.53 -22.75 -8.61
C GLU A 235 0.57 -23.08 -9.72
N VAL A 236 -0.25 -22.11 -10.14
CA VAL A 236 -1.11 -22.21 -11.32
C VAL A 236 -0.28 -22.57 -12.53
N PHE A 237 0.79 -21.83 -12.78
CA PHE A 237 1.62 -22.02 -13.96
C PHE A 237 2.29 -23.39 -13.93
N PHE A 238 2.81 -23.81 -12.78
CA PHE A 238 3.36 -25.14 -12.58
C PHE A 238 2.32 -26.25 -12.79
N ASN A 239 1.12 -26.09 -12.24
CA ASN A 239 0.01 -27.03 -12.42
C ASN A 239 -0.46 -27.04 -13.88
N PHE A 240 -0.49 -25.90 -14.55
CA PHE A 240 -0.81 -25.78 -15.96
C PHE A 240 0.21 -26.53 -16.82
N ILE A 241 1.50 -26.36 -16.54
CA ILE A 241 2.59 -27.04 -17.26
C ILE A 241 2.54 -28.56 -17.03
N THR A 242 2.16 -29.00 -15.83
CA THR A 242 2.24 -30.41 -15.45
C THR A 242 0.91 -31.17 -15.62
N SER A 243 -0.21 -30.47 -15.86
CA SER A 243 -1.54 -31.07 -16.00
C SER A 243 -1.85 -31.52 -17.43
N THR A 244 -2.59 -32.62 -17.55
CA THR A 244 -3.16 -33.10 -18.83
C THR A 244 -4.54 -32.52 -19.13
N ASP A 245 -5.17 -31.82 -18.18
CA ASP A 245 -6.51 -31.22 -18.30
C ASP A 245 -6.44 -29.73 -17.96
N VAL A 246 -6.00 -28.97 -18.95
CA VAL A 246 -5.76 -27.52 -18.88
C VAL A 246 -7.07 -26.75 -18.67
N SER A 247 -8.16 -27.20 -19.32
CA SER A 247 -9.50 -26.59 -19.23
C SER A 247 -10.03 -26.51 -17.81
N LYS A 248 -9.70 -27.47 -16.96
CA LYS A 248 -10.18 -27.51 -15.58
C LYS A 248 -9.47 -26.49 -14.69
N ILE A 249 -8.17 -26.27 -14.90
CA ILE A 249 -7.39 -25.27 -14.15
C ILE A 249 -7.87 -23.86 -14.52
N GLU A 250 -8.15 -23.63 -15.80
CA GLU A 250 -8.70 -22.38 -16.32
C GLU A 250 -10.07 -22.06 -15.70
N GLU A 251 -10.96 -23.05 -15.61
CA GLU A 251 -12.28 -22.88 -15.00
C GLU A 251 -12.19 -22.61 -13.49
N GLU A 252 -11.30 -23.29 -12.77
CA GLU A 252 -11.06 -23.05 -11.35
C GLU A 252 -10.50 -21.64 -11.10
N MET A 253 -9.56 -21.17 -11.93
CA MET A 253 -9.00 -19.82 -11.80
C MET A 253 -9.99 -18.72 -12.09
N LYS A 254 -10.82 -18.89 -13.12
CA LYS A 254 -11.90 -17.95 -13.44
C LYS A 254 -12.87 -17.79 -12.28
N VAL A 255 -13.14 -18.89 -11.56
CA VAL A 255 -14.01 -18.88 -10.38
C VAL A 255 -13.33 -18.24 -9.17
N VAL A 256 -12.02 -18.45 -8.99
CA VAL A 256 -11.28 -17.93 -7.83
C VAL A 256 -11.00 -16.43 -7.93
N TYR A 257 -10.62 -15.94 -9.11
CA TYR A 257 -10.13 -14.57 -9.27
C TYR A 257 -11.08 -13.65 -10.04
N GLU A 258 -12.20 -14.17 -10.57
CA GLU A 258 -13.13 -13.43 -11.45
C GLU A 258 -12.44 -12.75 -12.66
N ILE A 259 -11.22 -13.19 -13.01
CA ILE A 259 -10.44 -12.67 -14.13
C ILE A 259 -10.96 -13.28 -15.44
N HIS A 260 -11.17 -12.45 -16.46
CA HIS A 260 -11.48 -12.90 -17.81
C HIS A 260 -10.35 -13.76 -18.38
N GLU A 261 -10.71 -14.82 -19.08
CA GLU A 261 -9.79 -15.83 -19.62
C GLU A 261 -8.64 -15.21 -20.46
N TYR A 262 -8.94 -14.28 -21.36
CA TYR A 262 -7.93 -13.60 -22.18
C TYR A 262 -6.95 -12.76 -21.36
N LEU A 263 -7.46 -12.06 -20.35
CA LEU A 263 -6.61 -11.26 -19.48
C LEU A 263 -5.64 -12.17 -18.74
N LEU A 264 -6.12 -13.27 -18.16
CA LEU A 264 -5.27 -14.22 -17.46
C LEU A 264 -4.09 -14.70 -18.31
N TYR A 265 -4.30 -14.99 -19.60
CA TYR A 265 -3.21 -15.36 -20.49
C TYR A 265 -2.21 -14.22 -20.72
N ASP A 266 -2.69 -12.99 -20.92
CA ASP A 266 -1.80 -11.85 -21.06
C ASP A 266 -0.97 -11.62 -19.81
N LEU A 267 -1.57 -11.71 -18.62
CA LEU A 267 -0.83 -11.59 -17.35
C LEU A 267 0.21 -12.70 -17.17
N LEU A 268 -0.12 -13.92 -17.58
CA LEU A 268 0.80 -15.06 -17.54
C LEU A 268 1.99 -14.87 -18.50
N ILE A 269 1.73 -14.39 -19.72
CA ILE A 269 2.79 -14.11 -20.70
C ILE A 269 3.74 -13.04 -20.16
N ASP A 270 3.20 -11.93 -19.67
CA ASP A 270 4.02 -10.83 -19.14
C ASP A 270 4.86 -11.27 -17.94
N LYS A 271 4.27 -12.06 -17.03
CA LYS A 271 5.01 -12.68 -15.94
C LYS A 271 6.16 -13.55 -16.45
N SER A 272 5.89 -14.48 -17.37
CA SER A 272 6.94 -15.36 -17.90
C SER A 272 8.04 -14.56 -18.59
N LEU A 273 7.70 -13.49 -19.31
CA LEU A 273 8.70 -12.59 -19.91
C LEU A 273 9.58 -11.92 -18.85
N TYR A 274 9.00 -11.50 -17.73
CA TYR A 274 9.76 -10.97 -16.59
C TYR A 274 10.64 -12.02 -15.91
N ASP A 275 10.14 -13.24 -15.70
CA ASP A 275 10.93 -14.35 -15.14
C ASP A 275 12.15 -14.64 -16.03
N ILE A 276 11.94 -14.72 -17.35
CA ILE A 276 13.02 -14.90 -18.34
C ILE A 276 14.01 -13.74 -18.27
N LEU A 277 13.54 -12.49 -18.16
CA LEU A 277 14.39 -11.31 -18.09
C LEU A 277 15.25 -11.28 -16.82
N GLU A 278 14.68 -11.60 -15.66
CA GLU A 278 15.40 -11.65 -14.38
C GLU A 278 16.43 -12.78 -14.34
N LEU A 279 16.07 -13.96 -14.85
CA LEU A 279 17.03 -15.05 -15.04
C LEU A 279 18.16 -14.64 -16.00
N GLY A 280 17.83 -13.91 -17.06
CA GLY A 280 18.78 -13.29 -17.99
C GLY A 280 19.81 -12.38 -17.33
N ARG A 281 19.45 -11.74 -16.20
CA ARG A 281 20.33 -10.85 -15.43
C ARG A 281 21.16 -11.58 -14.37
N CYS A 282 20.76 -12.78 -13.97
CA CYS A 282 21.45 -13.57 -12.95
C CYS A 282 22.77 -14.17 -13.47
N SER A 283 23.86 -13.92 -12.75
CA SER A 283 25.18 -14.49 -13.05
C SER A 283 25.51 -15.78 -12.30
N SER A 284 24.66 -16.20 -11.35
CA SER A 284 24.93 -17.27 -10.37
C SER A 284 24.04 -18.51 -10.51
N PHE A 285 23.03 -18.47 -11.38
CA PHE A 285 22.11 -19.58 -11.66
C PHE A 285 22.45 -20.16 -13.04
N ASP A 286 22.35 -21.47 -13.22
CA ASP A 286 22.44 -22.12 -14.55
C ASP A 286 21.01 -22.19 -15.13
N PRO A 287 20.62 -21.25 -16.01
CA PRO A 287 19.25 -21.17 -16.53
C PRO A 287 19.09 -22.03 -17.80
N LYS A 288 20.08 -22.86 -18.15
CA LYS A 288 20.25 -23.51 -19.46
C LYS A 288 19.03 -24.27 -19.96
N ASN A 289 18.38 -25.04 -19.09
CA ASN A 289 17.18 -25.78 -19.48
C ASN A 289 15.91 -24.94 -19.38
N TYR A 290 15.85 -24.03 -18.41
CA TYR A 290 14.63 -23.29 -18.09
C TYR A 290 14.28 -22.23 -19.13
N LEU A 291 15.25 -21.41 -19.58
CA LEU A 291 14.95 -20.33 -20.53
C LEU A 291 14.47 -20.85 -21.88
N ALA A 292 15.15 -21.88 -22.40
CA ALA A 292 14.79 -22.47 -23.68
C ALA A 292 13.43 -23.16 -23.61
N SER A 293 13.14 -23.87 -22.50
CA SER A 293 11.83 -24.52 -22.31
C SER A 293 10.71 -23.51 -22.13
N GLU A 294 10.96 -22.43 -21.41
CA GLU A 294 9.97 -21.39 -21.16
C GLU A 294 9.60 -20.66 -22.46
N ILE A 295 10.61 -20.32 -23.29
CA ILE A 295 10.35 -19.73 -24.60
C ILE A 295 9.61 -20.72 -25.51
N ASP A 296 10.01 -21.99 -25.55
CA ASP A 296 9.31 -23.01 -26.35
C ASP A 296 7.85 -23.18 -25.93
N TYR A 297 7.60 -23.12 -24.63
CA TYR A 297 6.26 -23.20 -24.09
C TYR A 297 5.42 -21.97 -24.50
N LEU A 298 5.92 -20.74 -24.29
CA LEU A 298 5.24 -19.50 -24.68
C LEU A 298 4.95 -19.45 -26.18
N THR A 299 5.82 -20.04 -26.97
CA THR A 299 5.73 -20.04 -28.44
C THR A 299 5.16 -21.35 -28.99
N GLY A 300 4.61 -22.22 -28.14
CA GLY A 300 3.97 -23.46 -28.53
C GLY A 300 2.74 -23.25 -29.42
N ASP A 301 2.23 -24.33 -29.99
CA ASP A 301 0.95 -24.29 -30.70
C ASP A 301 -0.20 -24.32 -29.67
N GLY A 302 -1.18 -23.42 -29.84
CA GLY A 302 -2.31 -23.27 -28.91
C GLY A 302 -2.15 -22.18 -27.84
N GLN A 303 -1.03 -21.45 -27.83
CA GLN A 303 -0.83 -20.30 -26.94
C GLN A 303 -1.47 -19.03 -27.49
N TYR A 304 -2.01 -18.19 -26.60
CA TYR A 304 -2.59 -16.88 -26.90
C TYR A 304 -1.50 -15.79 -26.99
N ILE A 305 -0.49 -16.02 -27.81
CA ILE A 305 0.59 -15.05 -28.06
C ILE A 305 0.50 -14.53 -29.49
N ASP A 306 0.75 -13.23 -29.66
CA ASP A 306 0.82 -12.60 -30.98
C ASP A 306 1.91 -13.26 -31.85
N LEU A 307 1.64 -13.40 -33.15
CA LEU A 307 2.51 -14.14 -34.06
C LEU A 307 3.88 -13.47 -34.21
N GLU A 308 3.91 -12.14 -34.22
CA GLU A 308 5.11 -11.34 -34.35
C GLU A 308 5.96 -11.44 -33.08
N LEU A 309 5.34 -11.38 -31.90
CA LEU A 309 6.02 -11.65 -30.62
C LEU A 309 6.58 -13.08 -30.58
N LYS A 310 5.80 -14.08 -31.01
CA LYS A 310 6.24 -15.48 -31.11
C LYS A 310 7.50 -15.62 -31.99
N GLN A 311 7.54 -14.93 -33.13
CA GLN A 311 8.70 -14.94 -34.03
C GLN A 311 9.92 -14.24 -33.40
N ALA A 312 9.72 -13.11 -32.71
CA ALA A 312 10.78 -12.39 -32.03
C ALA A 312 11.42 -13.22 -30.90
N LEU A 313 10.60 -13.90 -30.09
CA LEU A 313 11.08 -14.79 -29.02
C LEU A 313 11.83 -16.00 -29.57
N GLN A 314 11.34 -16.63 -30.65
CA GLN A 314 12.06 -17.74 -31.31
C GLN A 314 13.40 -17.29 -31.91
N THR A 315 13.47 -16.07 -32.45
CA THR A 315 14.73 -15.49 -32.93
C THR A 315 15.72 -15.33 -31.78
N LEU A 316 15.29 -14.79 -30.63
CA LEU A 316 16.12 -14.67 -29.43
C LEU A 316 16.58 -16.02 -28.88
N LYS A 317 15.70 -17.02 -28.91
CA LYS A 317 16.02 -18.38 -28.49
C LYS A 317 17.15 -18.98 -29.33
N SER A 318 17.17 -18.73 -30.65
CA SER A 318 18.19 -19.26 -31.55
C SER A 318 19.62 -18.78 -31.24
N GLU A 319 19.77 -17.71 -30.47
CA GLU A 319 21.08 -17.24 -29.98
C GLU A 319 21.60 -18.07 -28.80
N LEU A 320 20.73 -18.77 -28.07
CA LEU A 320 21.12 -19.59 -26.93
C LEU A 320 21.87 -20.85 -27.41
N PRO A 321 23.01 -21.20 -26.78
CA PRO A 321 23.68 -22.47 -27.05
C PRO A 321 22.77 -23.65 -26.71
N ASP A 322 22.90 -24.74 -27.47
CA ASP A 322 22.10 -25.95 -27.23
C ASP A 322 22.27 -26.45 -25.77
N PRO A 323 21.18 -26.54 -25.00
CA PRO A 323 21.19 -27.03 -23.62
C PRO A 323 21.77 -28.45 -23.48
N ASN A 324 21.73 -29.25 -24.54
CA ASN A 324 22.21 -30.63 -24.55
C ASN A 324 23.69 -30.77 -24.94
N GLN A 325 24.34 -29.68 -25.36
CA GLN A 325 25.81 -29.66 -25.56
C GLN A 325 26.55 -29.54 -24.22
N LYS A 326 27.89 -29.65 -24.26
CA LYS A 326 28.77 -29.54 -23.08
C LYS A 326 28.45 -28.28 -22.25
N GLU A 327 28.11 -28.48 -20.98
CA GLU A 327 27.75 -27.44 -19.98
C GLU A 327 28.73 -26.27 -19.96
N GLU A 328 30.04 -26.56 -20.04
CA GLU A 328 31.12 -25.56 -20.09
C GLU A 328 30.96 -24.53 -21.22
N LEU A 329 30.36 -24.90 -22.35
CA LEU A 329 30.15 -23.99 -23.48
C LEU A 329 29.01 -23.01 -23.21
N PHE A 330 27.94 -23.48 -22.57
CA PHE A 330 26.83 -22.61 -22.19
C PHE A 330 27.27 -21.63 -21.12
N ASP A 331 27.96 -22.09 -20.08
CA ASP A 331 28.49 -21.23 -19.01
C ASP A 331 29.41 -20.12 -19.54
N ALA A 332 30.32 -20.48 -20.45
CA ALA A 332 31.24 -19.53 -21.06
C ALA A 332 30.50 -18.48 -21.90
N TRP A 333 29.49 -18.93 -22.67
CA TRP A 333 28.65 -18.04 -23.45
C TRP A 333 27.81 -17.14 -22.54
N TRP A 334 27.17 -17.69 -21.51
CA TRP A 334 26.28 -16.99 -20.59
C TRP A 334 27.01 -15.86 -19.87
N LYS A 335 28.19 -16.13 -19.30
CA LYS A 335 29.03 -15.11 -18.64
C LYS A 335 29.38 -13.92 -19.54
N THR A 336 29.41 -14.13 -20.85
CA THR A 336 29.83 -13.10 -21.82
C THR A 336 28.65 -12.39 -22.47
N ASN A 337 27.53 -13.10 -22.70
CA ASN A 337 26.44 -12.63 -23.56
C ASN A 337 25.12 -12.38 -22.83
N SER A 338 24.92 -12.91 -21.61
CA SER A 338 23.62 -12.87 -20.91
C SER A 338 23.04 -11.47 -20.80
N LYS A 339 23.86 -10.48 -20.42
CA LYS A 339 23.43 -9.07 -20.34
C LYS A 339 22.91 -8.55 -21.66
N ASN A 340 23.64 -8.76 -22.75
CA ASN A 340 23.23 -8.30 -24.08
C ASN A 340 21.96 -9.04 -24.54
N TRP A 341 21.88 -10.34 -24.30
CA TRP A 341 20.70 -11.14 -24.60
C TRP A 341 19.46 -10.64 -23.83
N ALA A 342 19.60 -10.37 -22.53
CA ALA A 342 18.54 -9.79 -21.71
C ALA A 342 18.10 -8.40 -22.19
N GLU A 343 19.03 -7.55 -22.65
CA GLU A 343 18.68 -6.25 -23.26
C GLU A 343 17.90 -6.41 -24.57
N LYS A 344 18.22 -7.43 -25.39
CA LYS A 344 17.43 -7.71 -26.60
C LYS A 344 16.04 -8.23 -26.25
N LEU A 345 15.93 -9.11 -25.25
CA LEU A 345 14.63 -9.55 -24.73
C LEU A 345 13.81 -8.36 -24.23
N ARG A 346 14.41 -7.45 -23.45
CA ARG A 346 13.73 -6.23 -23.00
C ARG A 346 13.18 -5.41 -24.16
N LYS A 347 13.93 -5.27 -25.26
CA LYS A 347 13.44 -4.56 -26.46
C LYS A 347 12.22 -5.24 -27.06
N VAL A 348 12.21 -6.57 -27.14
CA VAL A 348 11.05 -7.34 -27.59
C VAL A 348 9.86 -7.15 -26.65
N MET A 349 10.09 -7.20 -25.33
CA MET A 349 9.04 -6.94 -24.34
C MET A 349 8.42 -5.55 -24.50
N ILE A 350 9.23 -4.51 -24.64
CA ILE A 350 8.75 -3.14 -24.84
C ILE A 350 7.98 -3.04 -26.17
N GLU A 351 8.52 -3.55 -27.27
CA GLU A 351 7.95 -3.41 -28.61
C GLU A 351 6.57 -4.09 -28.75
N TYR A 352 6.38 -5.26 -28.14
CA TYR A 352 5.17 -6.06 -28.36
C TYR A 352 4.18 -6.04 -27.20
N ARG A 353 4.63 -5.64 -26.01
CA ARG A 353 3.84 -5.73 -24.78
C ARG A 353 3.85 -4.43 -23.98
N GLU A 354 4.68 -3.46 -24.35
CA GLU A 354 4.91 -2.23 -23.58
C GLU A 354 5.22 -2.55 -22.11
N ILE A 355 6.08 -3.54 -21.84
CA ILE A 355 6.53 -3.88 -20.48
C ILE A 355 8.06 -4.01 -20.40
N GLY A 356 8.60 -3.96 -19.19
CA GLY A 356 10.02 -4.16 -18.93
C GLY A 356 10.86 -2.89 -19.12
N HIS A 357 10.22 -1.72 -19.12
CA HIS A 357 10.89 -0.43 -19.28
C HIS A 357 11.93 -0.20 -18.17
N ASP A 358 13.07 0.38 -18.55
CA ASP A 358 14.02 0.92 -17.58
C ASP A 358 13.60 2.34 -17.19
N TRP A 359 12.86 2.45 -16.10
CA TRP A 359 12.37 3.72 -15.54
C TRP A 359 13.50 4.59 -14.97
N GLN A 360 14.73 4.08 -14.89
CA GLN A 360 15.89 4.76 -14.32
C GLN A 360 15.65 5.23 -12.88
N PHE A 361 14.84 4.50 -12.12
CA PHE A 361 14.56 4.79 -10.73
C PHE A 361 15.80 4.51 -9.87
N ASN A 362 16.09 5.47 -8.99
CA ASN A 362 17.11 5.33 -7.98
C ASN A 362 16.50 4.88 -6.65
N ARG A 363 17.32 4.67 -5.62
CA ARG A 363 16.85 4.20 -4.31
C ARG A 363 15.80 5.11 -3.66
N TYR A 364 15.90 6.43 -3.82
CA TYR A 364 14.91 7.37 -3.30
C TYR A 364 13.58 7.28 -4.04
N ASP A 365 13.64 7.04 -5.36
CA ASP A 365 12.45 6.88 -6.18
C ASP A 365 11.65 5.65 -5.71
N TYR A 366 12.32 4.53 -5.42
CA TYR A 366 11.67 3.34 -4.86
C TYR A 366 10.98 3.59 -3.52
N LEU A 367 11.63 4.31 -2.59
CA LEU A 367 11.03 4.63 -1.30
C LEU A 367 9.79 5.53 -1.44
N LEU A 368 9.82 6.47 -2.38
CA LEU A 368 8.67 7.33 -2.64
C LEU A 368 7.52 6.59 -3.32
N LEU A 369 7.84 5.65 -4.22
CA LEU A 369 6.84 4.79 -4.85
C LEU A 369 6.18 3.84 -3.84
N GLU A 370 6.95 3.32 -2.89
CA GLU A 370 6.48 2.54 -1.74
C GLU A 370 5.49 3.36 -0.89
N GLU A 371 5.84 4.62 -0.55
CA GLU A 371 4.92 5.53 0.16
C GLU A 371 3.63 5.79 -0.63
N TYR A 372 3.74 6.04 -1.93
CA TYR A 372 2.60 6.23 -2.83
C TYR A 372 1.72 4.98 -2.90
N TYR A 373 2.32 3.80 -3.03
CA TYR A 373 1.62 2.52 -3.04
C TYR A 373 0.82 2.33 -1.75
N HIS A 374 1.47 2.43 -0.59
CA HIS A 374 0.80 2.22 0.70
C HIS A 374 -0.32 3.23 0.96
N ALA A 375 -0.14 4.48 0.54
CA ALA A 375 -1.19 5.48 0.70
C ALA A 375 -2.41 5.19 -0.19
N ASN A 376 -2.21 4.72 -1.43
CA ASN A 376 -3.30 4.29 -2.31
C ASN A 376 -4.03 3.04 -1.78
N VAL A 377 -3.29 2.08 -1.22
CA VAL A 377 -3.89 0.92 -0.54
C VAL A 377 -4.82 1.39 0.58
N LEU A 378 -4.34 2.24 1.49
CA LEU A 378 -5.16 2.78 2.57
C LEU A 378 -6.42 3.51 2.05
N LEU A 379 -6.30 4.27 0.97
CA LEU A 379 -7.43 4.93 0.33
C LEU A 379 -8.46 3.91 -0.19
N LEU A 380 -8.00 2.86 -0.89
CA LEU A 380 -8.85 1.78 -1.39
C LEU A 380 -9.61 1.07 -0.26
N TYR A 381 -8.93 0.75 0.84
CA TYR A 381 -9.61 0.17 2.01
C TYR A 381 -10.70 1.10 2.54
N CYS A 382 -10.49 2.42 2.56
CA CYS A 382 -11.53 3.37 2.95
C CYS A 382 -12.73 3.36 1.97
N LEU A 383 -12.48 3.24 0.66
CA LEU A 383 -13.56 3.24 -0.35
C LEU A 383 -14.49 2.01 -0.24
N TYR A 384 -13.93 0.87 0.19
CA TYR A 384 -14.63 -0.42 0.20
C TYR A 384 -15.16 -0.82 1.59
N TYR A 385 -14.44 -0.51 2.67
CA TYR A 385 -14.74 -1.01 4.01
C TYR A 385 -15.09 0.08 5.03
N CYS A 386 -15.19 1.36 4.63
CA CYS A 386 -15.70 2.37 5.54
C CYS A 386 -17.19 2.12 5.82
N ASP A 387 -17.54 1.93 7.10
CA ASP A 387 -18.90 1.65 7.58
C ASP A 387 -19.89 2.84 7.39
N TYR A 388 -19.42 3.96 6.83
CA TYR A 388 -20.15 5.22 6.73
C TYR A 388 -20.47 5.55 5.28
N HIS A 389 -21.52 6.35 5.07
CA HIS A 389 -22.05 6.63 3.74
C HIS A 389 -21.10 7.52 2.90
N LEU A 390 -20.27 6.87 2.08
CA LEU A 390 -19.55 7.48 0.96
C LEU A 390 -20.47 7.54 -0.26
N THR A 391 -20.56 8.69 -0.93
CA THR A 391 -21.37 8.78 -2.16
C THR A 391 -20.75 7.99 -3.31
N ASP A 392 -21.59 7.35 -4.12
CA ASP A 392 -21.13 6.56 -5.27
C ASP A 392 -20.41 7.42 -6.32
N SER A 393 -20.77 8.69 -6.46
CA SER A 393 -20.10 9.61 -7.37
C SER A 393 -18.65 9.87 -6.93
N VAL A 394 -18.41 10.10 -5.63
CA VAL A 394 -17.06 10.30 -5.10
C VAL A 394 -16.27 9.00 -5.15
N ARG A 395 -16.88 7.87 -4.78
CA ARG A 395 -16.26 6.55 -4.91
C ARG A 395 -15.80 6.29 -6.35
N LYS A 396 -16.69 6.49 -7.32
CA LYS A 396 -16.39 6.31 -8.75
C LYS A 396 -15.28 7.25 -9.20
N LYS A 397 -15.38 8.54 -8.87
CA LYS A 397 -14.37 9.53 -9.23
C LYS A 397 -12.98 9.12 -8.75
N ILE A 398 -12.84 8.76 -7.47
CA ILE A 398 -11.54 8.36 -6.92
C ILE A 398 -11.02 7.11 -7.65
N LYS A 399 -11.87 6.10 -7.87
CA LYS A 399 -11.47 4.88 -8.61
C LYS A 399 -11.01 5.18 -10.05
N ASP A 400 -11.74 6.05 -10.74
CA ASP A 400 -11.42 6.42 -12.12
C ASP A 400 -10.09 7.20 -12.20
N GLU A 401 -9.71 7.92 -11.14
CA GLU A 401 -8.50 8.77 -11.06
C GLU A 401 -7.29 8.10 -10.38
N LEU A 402 -7.45 6.91 -9.78
CA LEU A 402 -6.35 6.18 -9.14
C LEU A 402 -5.27 5.80 -10.15
N PHE A 403 -4.01 5.98 -9.79
CA PHE A 403 -2.86 5.63 -10.64
C PHE A 403 -2.84 6.35 -12.01
N LEU A 404 -3.41 7.55 -12.10
CA LEU A 404 -3.29 8.40 -13.29
C LEU A 404 -2.18 9.45 -13.13
N PRO A 405 -1.57 9.87 -14.24
CA PRO A 405 -0.70 11.02 -14.26
C PRO A 405 -1.51 12.29 -13.99
N ILE A 406 -0.88 13.27 -13.36
CA ILE A 406 -1.56 14.49 -12.90
C ILE A 406 -2.22 15.23 -14.07
N ALA A 407 -1.59 15.25 -15.24
CA ALA A 407 -2.11 15.91 -16.43
C ALA A 407 -3.46 15.32 -16.87
N GLU A 408 -3.68 14.02 -16.67
CA GLU A 408 -4.96 13.38 -16.98
C GLU A 408 -6.01 13.66 -15.90
N ILE A 409 -5.61 13.71 -14.61
CA ILE A 409 -6.48 14.07 -13.50
C ILE A 409 -6.99 15.52 -13.66
N GLU A 410 -6.10 16.44 -14.05
CA GLU A 410 -6.45 17.86 -14.26
C GLU A 410 -7.43 18.06 -15.41
N LYS A 411 -7.26 17.34 -16.53
CA LYS A 411 -8.21 17.37 -17.67
C LYS A 411 -9.63 16.97 -17.28
N ARG A 412 -9.79 16.12 -16.26
CA ARG A 412 -11.11 15.66 -15.78
C ARG A 412 -11.78 16.65 -14.82
N LYS A 413 -11.05 17.67 -14.37
CA LYS A 413 -11.57 18.76 -13.52
C LYS A 413 -12.12 19.94 -14.35
N GLU A 414 -11.73 20.02 -15.63
CA GLU A 414 -12.25 20.97 -16.63
C GLU A 414 -13.59 20.50 -17.20
#